data_AF-A0A839NF97-F1
#
_entry.id   AF-A0A839NF97-F1
#
_cell.length_a   1.000
_cell.length_b   1.000
_cell.length_c   1.000
_cell.angle_alpha   90.00
_cell.angle_beta   90.00
_cell.angle_gamma   90.00
#
_symmetry.space_group_name_H-M   'P 1'
#
loop_
_entity.id
_entity.type
_entity.pdbx_description
1 polymer ?
#
loop_
_entity_poly.entity_id
_entity_poly.type
_entity_poly.pdbx_seq_one_letter_code
_entity_poly.pdbx_strand_id
1 'polypeptide(L)'
;MFKINGISVFIYLLLKYIVFFTVLAFVGDRFKHIVLDNATTHAEIFKLSLDYTLYVIIYIIPMILIMFFPLQFILTFKSTRWFIFFILLLYIAEYFIYTYLYASSDKSLGVYNLVIGVIILWIFFYKSIIIKFRTSKV
;
A
#
# COMPACT_ATOMS: atom_id res chain seq x y z
N MET A 1 14.29 -19.42 13.52
CA MET A 1 13.91 -17.98 13.58
C MET A 1 13.40 -17.58 12.21
N PHE A 2 12.13 -17.18 12.09
CA PHE A 2 11.61 -16.64 10.84
C PHE A 2 12.30 -15.29 10.60
N LYS A 3 13.32 -15.25 9.75
CA LYS A 3 14.07 -14.02 9.48
C LYS A 3 13.25 -13.21 8.48
N ILE A 4 12.45 -12.28 8.98
CA ILE A 4 11.75 -11.31 8.13
C ILE A 4 12.82 -10.51 7.40
N ASN A 5 12.91 -10.74 6.09
CA ASN A 5 13.84 -10.04 5.24
C ASN A 5 13.28 -8.65 4.93
N GLY A 6 14.06 -7.60 5.19
CA GLY A 6 13.66 -6.23 4.83
C GLY A 6 13.31 -6.11 3.35
N ILE A 7 13.95 -6.90 2.48
CA ILE A 7 13.61 -6.95 1.05
C ILE A 7 12.15 -7.40 0.84
N SER A 8 11.66 -8.39 1.60
CA SER A 8 10.27 -8.84 1.49
C SER A 8 9.28 -7.77 1.92
N VAL A 9 9.63 -6.97 2.94
CA VAL A 9 8.80 -5.83 3.38
C VAL A 9 8.81 -4.71 2.35
N PHE A 10 9.97 -4.41 1.77
CA PHE A 10 10.08 -3.43 0.69
C PHE A 10 9.24 -3.83 -0.53
N ILE A 11 9.38 -5.08 -1.00
CA ILE A 11 8.61 -5.61 -2.15
C ILE A 11 7.11 -5.60 -1.85
N TYR A 12 6.72 -5.99 -0.63
CA TYR A 12 5.32 -5.90 -0.20
C TYR A 12 4.78 -4.47 -0.30
N LEU A 13 5.49 -3.47 0.24
CA LEU A 13 5.03 -2.07 0.20
C LEU A 13 5.00 -1.54 -1.23
N LEU A 14 6.01 -1.86 -2.04
CA LEU A 14 6.06 -1.48 -3.45
C LEU A 14 4.85 -2.01 -4.20
N LEU A 15 4.56 -3.30 -4.10
CA LEU A 15 3.41 -3.91 -4.78
C LEU A 15 2.08 -3.40 -4.23
N LYS A 16 1.97 -3.22 -2.92
CA LYS A 16 0.79 -2.61 -2.29
C LYS A 16 0.46 -1.27 -2.93
N TYR A 17 1.45 -0.38 -3.00
CA TYR A 17 1.21 0.95 -3.51
C TYR A 17 1.00 0.97 -5.03
N ILE A 18 1.70 0.14 -5.80
CA ILE A 18 1.43 -0.01 -7.25
C ILE A 18 -0.03 -0.42 -7.48
N VAL A 19 -0.51 -1.46 -6.78
CA VAL A 19 -1.90 -1.92 -6.91
C VAL A 19 -2.87 -0.84 -6.46
N PHE A 20 -2.60 -0.18 -5.34
CA PHE A 20 -3.43 0.91 -4.83
C PHE A 20 -3.56 2.08 -5.82
N PHE A 21 -2.44 2.60 -6.33
CA PHE A 21 -2.45 3.69 -7.30
C PHE A 21 -3.03 3.28 -8.65
N THR A 22 -2.93 2.00 -9.02
CA THR A 22 -3.61 1.47 -10.21
C THR A 22 -5.12 1.55 -10.03
N VAL A 23 -5.64 1.05 -8.90
CA VAL A 23 -7.08 1.15 -8.58
C VAL A 23 -7.51 2.63 -8.57
N LEU A 24 -6.72 3.51 -7.96
CA LEU A 24 -6.99 4.94 -7.90
C LEU A 24 -6.99 5.64 -9.27
N ALA A 25 -6.23 5.13 -10.24
CA ALA A 25 -6.21 5.67 -11.60
C ALA A 25 -7.57 5.48 -12.29
N PHE A 26 -8.28 4.40 -11.99
CA PHE A 26 -9.58 4.07 -12.59
C PHE A 26 -10.77 4.48 -11.70
N VAL A 27 -10.60 4.47 -10.37
CA VAL A 27 -11.64 4.92 -9.44
C VAL A 27 -11.76 6.45 -9.53
N GLY A 28 -12.94 6.93 -9.95
CA GLY A 28 -13.21 8.36 -10.13
C GLY A 28 -12.58 8.96 -11.39
N ASP A 29 -12.32 8.14 -12.41
CA ASP A 29 -11.89 8.56 -13.74
C ASP A 29 -10.63 9.45 -13.77
N ARG A 30 -9.76 9.36 -12.76
CA ARG A 30 -8.57 10.22 -12.64
C ARG A 30 -7.65 10.10 -13.85
N PHE A 31 -7.38 8.88 -14.31
CA PHE A 31 -6.56 8.66 -15.50
C PHE A 31 -7.22 9.27 -16.73
N LYS A 32 -8.55 9.11 -16.88
CA LYS A 32 -9.29 9.71 -17.99
C LYS A 32 -9.17 11.23 -17.96
N HIS A 33 -9.44 11.86 -16.82
CA HIS A 33 -9.40 13.32 -16.68
C HIS A 33 -8.00 13.92 -16.83
N ILE A 34 -6.95 13.19 -16.45
CA ILE A 34 -5.57 13.69 -16.53
C ILE A 34 -4.97 13.39 -17.91
N VAL A 35 -5.25 12.23 -18.49
CA VAL A 35 -4.62 11.74 -19.72
C VAL A 35 -5.54 11.87 -20.93
N LEU A 36 -6.72 11.23 -20.89
CA LEU A 36 -7.57 11.09 -22.08
C LEU A 36 -8.28 12.38 -22.45
N ASP A 37 -8.79 13.12 -21.48
CA ASP A 37 -9.53 14.36 -21.71
C ASP A 37 -8.60 15.52 -22.13
N ASN A 38 -7.29 15.41 -21.86
CA ASN A 38 -6.28 16.43 -22.17
C ASN A 38 -5.43 16.10 -23.40
N ALA A 39 -5.61 14.93 -24.01
CA ALA A 39 -4.85 14.53 -25.20
C ALA A 39 -5.65 14.76 -26.48
N THR A 40 -5.02 15.41 -27.46
CA THR A 40 -5.56 15.61 -28.81
C THR A 40 -4.99 14.61 -29.81
N THR A 41 -3.84 14.00 -29.50
CA THR A 41 -3.17 13.04 -30.38
C THR A 41 -2.72 11.79 -29.62
N HIS A 42 -2.48 10.69 -30.34
CA HIS A 42 -1.95 9.45 -29.78
C HIS A 42 -0.57 9.63 -29.10
N ALA A 43 0.26 10.53 -29.64
CA ALA A 43 1.56 10.85 -29.05
C ALA A 43 1.40 11.57 -27.69
N GLU A 44 0.40 12.44 -27.56
CA GLU A 44 0.07 13.10 -26.30
C GLU A 44 -0.49 12.12 -25.27
N ILE A 45 -1.33 11.16 -25.68
CA ILE A 45 -1.80 10.09 -24.79
C ILE A 45 -0.60 9.36 -24.18
N PHE A 46 0.37 8.97 -25.00
CA PHE A 46 1.57 8.27 -24.53
C PHE A 46 2.37 9.14 -23.55
N LYS A 47 2.61 10.40 -23.89
CA LYS A 47 3.35 11.34 -23.03
C LYS A 47 2.65 11.55 -21.69
N LEU A 48 1.36 11.88 -21.69
CA LEU A 48 0.59 12.12 -20.46
C LEU A 48 0.47 10.85 -19.61
N SER A 49 0.35 9.67 -20.22
CA SER A 49 0.37 8.40 -19.50
C SER A 49 1.71 8.17 -18.79
N LEU A 50 2.81 8.49 -19.46
CA LEU A 50 4.16 8.36 -18.90
C LEU A 50 4.36 9.36 -17.77
N ASP A 51 3.96 10.62 -17.95
CA ASP A 51 4.03 11.67 -16.93
C ASP A 51 3.20 11.28 -15.69
N TYR A 52 1.98 10.78 -15.88
CA TYR A 52 1.14 10.27 -14.79
C TYR A 52 1.80 9.09 -14.06
N THR A 53 2.38 8.14 -14.80
CA THR A 53 3.06 6.98 -14.21
C THR A 53 4.28 7.39 -13.41
N LEU A 54 5.09 8.32 -13.92
CA LEU A 54 6.24 8.87 -13.20
C LEU A 54 5.81 9.61 -11.93
N TYR A 55 4.76 10.43 -12.02
CA TYR A 55 4.17 11.10 -10.87
C TYR A 55 3.78 10.09 -9.79
N VAL A 56 3.06 9.02 -10.16
CA VAL A 56 2.68 7.94 -9.24
C VAL A 56 3.91 7.29 -8.59
N ILE A 57 4.92 6.91 -9.37
CA ILE A 57 6.14 6.25 -8.86
C ILE A 57 6.86 7.15 -7.85
N ILE A 58 6.95 8.46 -8.11
CA ILE A 58 7.58 9.42 -7.19
C ILE A 58 6.82 9.47 -5.86
N TYR A 59 5.48 9.44 -5.88
CA TYR A 59 4.66 9.44 -4.67
C TYR A 59 4.73 8.14 -3.87
N ILE A 60 5.04 7.00 -4.52
CA ILE A 60 5.24 5.73 -3.83
C ILE A 60 6.46 5.78 -2.89
N ILE A 61 7.53 6.48 -3.28
CA ILE A 61 8.79 6.52 -2.52
C ILE A 61 8.59 6.99 -1.06
N PRO A 62 8.02 8.18 -0.78
CA PRO A 62 7.82 8.63 0.59
C PRO A 62 6.87 7.70 1.37
N MET A 63 5.87 7.11 0.72
CA MET A 63 4.97 6.15 1.38
C MET A 63 5.70 4.89 1.83
N ILE A 64 6.57 4.33 0.98
CA ILE A 64 7.42 3.20 1.37
C ILE A 64 8.32 3.61 2.52
N LEU A 65 9.01 4.75 2.45
CA LEU A 65 9.94 5.19 3.49
C LEU A 65 9.26 5.33 4.86
N ILE A 66 8.06 5.91 4.90
CA ILE A 66 7.28 6.09 6.14
C ILE A 66 6.80 4.76 6.69
N MET A 67 6.31 3.85 5.84
CA MET A 67 5.69 2.60 6.29
C MET A 67 6.67 1.43 6.47
N PHE A 68 7.88 1.53 5.92
CA PHE A 68 8.88 0.47 5.98
C PHE A 68 9.25 0.11 7.42
N PHE A 69 9.66 1.10 8.21
CA PHE A 69 10.11 0.87 9.58
C PHE A 69 8.99 0.36 10.51
N PRO A 70 7.79 0.99 10.57
CA PRO A 70 6.70 0.49 11.39
C PRO A 70 6.33 -0.95 11.05
N LEU A 71 6.19 -1.28 9.76
CA LEU A 71 5.78 -2.61 9.36
C LEU A 71 6.87 -3.66 9.65
N GLN A 72 8.12 -3.35 9.34
CA GLN A 72 9.26 -4.22 9.66
C GLN A 72 9.28 -4.51 11.16
N PHE A 73 9.11 -3.50 12.00
CA PHE A 73 9.05 -3.65 13.45
C PHE A 73 7.88 -4.56 13.89
N ILE A 74 6.66 -4.30 13.40
CA ILE A 74 5.46 -5.07 13.76
C ILE A 74 5.63 -6.55 13.42
N LEU A 75 6.18 -6.87 12.25
CA LEU A 75 6.39 -8.25 11.82
C LEU A 75 7.31 -9.01 12.78
N THR A 76 8.21 -8.35 13.51
CA THR A 76 9.13 -9.02 14.47
C THR A 76 8.47 -9.47 15.78
N PHE A 77 7.26 -8.98 16.12
CA PHE A 77 6.63 -9.30 17.41
C PHE A 77 6.35 -10.79 17.61
N LYS A 78 6.87 -11.41 18.66
CA LYS A 78 6.63 -12.85 18.93
C LYS A 78 5.19 -13.14 19.37
N SER A 79 4.61 -12.25 20.18
CA SER A 79 3.24 -12.40 20.71
C SER A 79 2.19 -12.06 19.66
N THR A 80 1.24 -12.97 19.45
CA THR A 80 0.09 -12.78 18.55
C THR A 80 -0.74 -11.56 18.91
N ARG A 81 -0.97 -11.34 20.22
CA ARG A 81 -1.78 -10.23 20.71
C ARG A 81 -1.18 -8.89 20.32
N TRP A 82 0.12 -8.72 20.54
CA TRP A 82 0.85 -7.51 20.16
C TRP A 82 0.92 -7.33 18.65
N PHE A 83 1.19 -8.40 17.90
CA PHE A 83 1.19 -8.35 16.44
C PHE A 83 -0.14 -7.85 15.86
N ILE A 84 -1.27 -8.44 16.31
CA ILE A 84 -2.60 -8.06 15.84
C ILE A 84 -2.93 -6.62 16.24
N PHE A 85 -2.64 -6.23 17.49
CA PHE A 85 -2.91 -4.88 17.96
C PHE A 85 -2.17 -3.82 17.11
N PHE A 86 -0.85 -3.99 16.90
CA PHE A 86 -0.08 -3.00 16.19
C PHE A 86 -0.33 -2.99 14.67
N ILE A 87 -0.64 -4.14 14.04
CA ILE A 87 -0.98 -4.14 12.62
C ILE A 87 -2.33 -3.43 12.37
N LEU A 88 -3.29 -3.59 13.28
CA LEU A 88 -4.55 -2.83 13.25
C LEU A 88 -4.29 -1.34 13.43
N LEU A 89 -3.47 -0.97 14.43
CA LEU A 89 -3.10 0.42 14.67
C LEU A 89 -2.41 1.05 13.45
N LEU A 90 -1.54 0.30 12.77
CA LEU A 90 -0.87 0.74 11.55
C LEU A 90 -1.87 1.05 10.43
N TYR A 91 -2.82 0.14 10.16
CA TYR A 91 -3.83 0.37 9.12
C TYR A 91 -4.82 1.48 9.46
N ILE A 92 -5.17 1.64 10.74
CA ILE A 92 -5.97 2.76 11.21
C ILE A 92 -5.20 4.07 10.97
N ALA A 93 -3.96 4.16 11.42
CA ALA A 93 -3.12 5.33 11.22
C ALA A 93 -2.95 5.65 9.72
N GLU A 94 -2.69 4.65 8.90
CA GLU A 94 -2.60 4.81 7.45
C GLU A 94 -3.92 5.31 6.83
N TYR A 95 -5.05 4.75 7.25
CA TYR A 95 -6.36 5.23 6.81
C TYR A 95 -6.55 6.72 7.13
N PHE A 96 -6.23 7.13 8.36
CA PHE A 96 -6.34 8.53 8.79
C PHE A 96 -5.35 9.44 8.04
N ILE A 97 -4.08 9.05 7.96
CA ILE A 97 -3.05 9.80 7.23
C ILE A 97 -3.49 10.01 5.79
N TYR A 98 -3.94 8.95 5.11
CA TYR A 98 -4.36 9.05 3.72
C TYR A 98 -5.64 9.89 3.56
N THR A 99 -6.67 9.59 4.35
CA THR A 99 -7.98 10.25 4.23
C THR A 99 -7.91 11.73 4.54
N TYR A 100 -7.15 12.15 5.55
CA TYR A 100 -7.15 13.54 5.99
C TYR A 100 -6.04 14.38 5.35
N LEU A 101 -4.89 13.80 5.00
CA LEU A 101 -3.80 14.56 4.37
C LEU A 101 -3.86 14.55 2.84
N TYR A 102 -4.37 13.48 2.23
CA TYR A 102 -4.31 13.30 0.76
C TYR A 102 -5.68 13.25 0.08
N ALA A 103 -6.72 12.76 0.76
CA ALA A 103 -8.03 12.48 0.15
C ALA A 103 -9.19 13.08 0.94
N SER A 104 -9.08 14.35 1.35
CA SER A 104 -10.10 15.02 2.17
C SER A 104 -11.47 15.10 1.50
N SER A 105 -11.52 15.10 0.17
CA SER A 105 -12.74 15.15 -0.64
C SER A 105 -13.42 13.80 -0.83
N ASP A 106 -12.68 12.69 -0.80
CA ASP A 106 -13.22 11.35 -1.05
C ASP A 106 -12.63 10.32 -0.07
N LYS A 107 -13.41 10.05 0.99
CA LYS A 107 -13.05 9.11 2.06
C LYS A 107 -13.03 7.65 1.60
N SER A 108 -13.63 7.32 0.44
CA SER A 108 -13.62 5.95 -0.09
C SER A 108 -12.20 5.49 -0.46
N LEU A 109 -11.31 6.43 -0.81
CA LEU A 109 -9.93 6.15 -1.18
C LEU A 109 -9.11 5.56 -0.03
N GLY A 110 -9.35 6.04 1.20
CA GLY A 110 -8.75 5.44 2.40
C GLY A 110 -9.19 3.99 2.60
N VAL A 111 -10.46 3.67 2.28
CA VAL A 111 -11.00 2.31 2.38
C VAL A 111 -10.34 1.39 1.35
N TYR A 112 -10.17 1.82 0.10
CA TYR A 112 -9.45 1.05 -0.91
C TYR A 112 -8.01 0.75 -0.49
N ASN A 113 -7.29 1.73 0.07
CA ASN A 113 -5.92 1.52 0.56
C ASN A 113 -5.87 0.45 1.67
N LEU A 114 -6.81 0.53 2.62
CA LEU A 114 -6.91 -0.43 3.72
C LEU A 114 -7.19 -1.86 3.20
N VAL A 115 -8.19 -2.02 2.34
CA VAL A 115 -8.58 -3.33 1.79
C VAL A 115 -7.44 -3.95 0.98
N ILE A 116 -6.83 -3.18 0.08
CA ILE A 116 -5.70 -3.63 -0.74
C ILE A 116 -4.51 -4.00 0.16
N GLY A 117 -4.22 -3.20 1.17
CA GLY A 117 -3.19 -3.49 2.17
C GLY A 117 -3.40 -4.83 2.87
N VAL A 118 -4.58 -5.07 3.42
CA VAL A 118 -4.91 -6.32 4.13
C VAL A 118 -4.78 -7.53 3.20
N ILE A 119 -5.30 -7.45 1.97
CA ILE A 119 -5.23 -8.54 0.99
C ILE A 119 -3.78 -8.85 0.64
N ILE A 120 -2.98 -7.83 0.30
CA ILE A 120 -1.59 -8.04 -0.13
C ILE A 120 -0.73 -8.51 1.05
N LEU A 121 -1.01 -8.04 2.27
CA LEU A 121 -0.30 -8.47 3.48
C LEU A 121 -0.54 -9.96 3.70
N TRP A 122 -1.78 -10.40 3.55
CA TRP A 122 -2.12 -11.81 3.62
C TRP A 122 -1.40 -12.61 2.54
N ILE A 123 -1.46 -12.21 1.27
CA ILE A 123 -0.78 -12.92 0.17
C ILE A 123 0.73 -13.07 0.43
N PHE A 124 1.41 -12.00 0.87
CA PHE A 124 2.86 -12.02 1.07
C PHE A 124 3.30 -12.74 2.35
N PHE A 125 2.56 -12.57 3.45
CA PHE A 125 3.02 -13.01 4.77
C PHE A 125 2.15 -14.10 5.40
N TYR A 126 1.12 -14.62 4.73
CA TYR A 126 0.24 -15.68 5.27
C TYR A 126 1.00 -16.87 5.82
N LYS A 127 1.91 -17.46 5.02
CA LYS A 127 2.71 -18.61 5.46
C LYS A 127 3.57 -18.26 6.68
N SER A 128 4.19 -17.09 6.64
CA SER A 128 5.03 -16.54 7.71
C SER A 128 4.24 -16.37 9.02
N ILE A 129 3.05 -15.80 8.92
CA ILE A 129 2.12 -15.53 10.01
C ILE A 129 1.62 -16.86 10.62
N ILE A 130 1.20 -17.81 9.80
CA ILE A 130 0.72 -19.12 10.29
C ILE A 130 1.81 -19.89 11.01
N ILE A 131 2.99 -20.04 10.41
CA ILE A 131 4.07 -20.83 11.01
C ILE A 131 4.45 -20.25 12.38
N LYS A 132 4.54 -18.92 12.45
CA LYS A 132 4.84 -18.17 13.67
C LYS A 132 3.82 -18.40 14.78
N PHE A 133 2.53 -18.40 14.46
CA PHE A 133 1.48 -18.54 15.47
C PHE A 133 1.08 -19.98 15.78
N ARG A 134 1.45 -20.94 14.92
CA ARG A 134 1.32 -22.38 15.23
C ARG A 134 2.40 -22.84 16.22
N THR A 135 3.61 -22.32 16.10
CA THR A 135 4.75 -22.68 16.98
C THR A 135 4.75 -21.96 18.32
N SER A 136 4.10 -20.79 18.43
CA SER A 136 3.95 -20.03 19.69
C SER A 136 2.94 -20.63 20.69
N LYS A 137 2.19 -21.68 20.32
CA LYS A 137 1.23 -22.35 21.19
C LYS A 137 1.82 -23.58 21.93
N VAL A 138 3.12 -23.82 21.78
CA VAL A 138 3.90 -24.80 22.55
C VAL A 138 4.74 -24.03 23.56
#